data_AF-A0A2A2LFT8-F1
#
_entry.id   AF-A0A2A2LFT8-F1
#
_cell.length_a   1.000
_cell.length_b   1.000
_cell.length_c   1.000
_cell.angle_alpha   90.00
_cell.angle_beta   90.00
_cell.angle_gamma   90.00
#
_symmetry.space_group_name_H-M   'P 1'
#
loop_
_entity.id
_entity.type
_entity.pdbx_description
1 polymer ?
#
loop_
_entity_poly.entity_id
_entity_poly.type
_entity_poly.pdbx_seq_one_letter_code
_entity_poly.pdbx_strand_id
1 'polypeptide(L)'
;MPQEGELITPTSSGPQRGVVNEGADCADPPDSLYSHESGGVERPWWQRRLFVQEPTLFGPWDGVFTTVMLNIFGVIVFLRMGWIVGTAGVANSILLLIICASLALISVFSAIGIVERCQIQNGGIYFLISHVLGSRMGGAVGLIYALGQAVATGLVAVGFGESVAHLLGTESRAMVKAVAIITIIVLTAVNTAGVSWVVRLQIVLLFCLGLAVLDFVLGALFTSNPDEHVFRWSMQRLRENEQPNYLSVNCTQFNNQTTTVLPASSFFTVFGVFFANFLGVLAGVNMSGDLKNPHESIPLGEISAVGVSSTICFIFIMILGSTCQRMALLCDNMISEKVALTGIFFLLGLYICSLSSTIGSLLGTPRVLQGIAADGIIPILRPLAQGVGPNDNPLFACYVLMGVASVFVLLGDLNRLAILSTMPFLITYAFVNYSYVSLAMSYDLAHVSEAT
;
A
#
# COMPACT_ATOMS: atom_id res chain seq x y z
N MET A 1 48.66 -56.00 -24.46
CA MET A 1 47.47 -55.36 -25.07
C MET A 1 47.32 -53.98 -24.45
N PRO A 2 47.26 -52.89 -25.23
CA PRO A 2 46.96 -51.50 -24.79
C PRO A 2 45.43 -51.27 -24.75
N GLN A 3 44.81 -50.10 -24.52
CA GLN A 3 45.22 -48.67 -24.41
C GLN A 3 44.91 -48.13 -22.97
N GLU A 4 45.08 -46.87 -22.53
CA GLU A 4 44.91 -45.51 -23.10
C GLU A 4 43.48 -45.14 -23.51
N GLY A 5 43.07 -43.87 -23.31
CA GLY A 5 41.65 -43.45 -23.35
C GLY A 5 41.36 -42.20 -24.20
N GLU A 6 40.06 -41.93 -24.36
CA GLU A 6 39.45 -40.77 -25.04
C GLU A 6 38.33 -40.27 -24.10
N LEU A 7 38.11 -38.98 -23.81
CA LEU A 7 38.13 -37.74 -24.60
C LEU A 7 36.99 -37.65 -25.64
N ILE A 8 35.80 -37.21 -25.21
CA ILE A 8 34.71 -36.84 -26.13
C ILE A 8 34.00 -35.55 -25.68
N THR A 9 34.30 -34.46 -26.38
CA THR A 9 33.41 -33.31 -26.68
C THR A 9 33.91 -32.66 -27.98
N PRO A 10 33.11 -31.83 -28.69
CA PRO A 10 31.66 -31.84 -28.86
C PRO A 10 31.27 -31.99 -30.36
N THR A 11 29.99 -32.20 -30.67
CA THR A 11 29.45 -31.97 -32.03
C THR A 11 28.42 -30.85 -32.01
N SER A 12 28.69 -29.81 -32.80
CA SER A 12 27.79 -28.68 -33.02
C SER A 12 27.10 -28.78 -34.37
N SER A 13 25.79 -28.53 -34.39
CA SER A 13 25.07 -28.12 -35.60
C SER A 13 23.89 -27.22 -35.21
N GLY A 14 23.90 -26.00 -35.74
CA GLY A 14 22.87 -24.99 -35.47
C GLY A 14 21.54 -25.24 -36.21
N PRO A 15 20.54 -24.37 -35.97
CA PRO A 15 19.14 -24.68 -36.25
C PRO A 15 18.74 -24.45 -37.72
N GLN A 16 17.90 -25.33 -38.26
CA GLN A 16 17.11 -25.04 -39.45
C GLN A 16 15.77 -24.41 -39.06
N ARG A 17 15.43 -23.30 -39.71
CA ARG A 17 14.12 -22.64 -39.61
C ARG A 17 13.04 -23.52 -40.25
N GLY A 18 12.08 -23.97 -39.45
CA GLY A 18 10.74 -24.34 -39.91
C GLY A 18 9.75 -23.23 -39.56
N VAL A 19 8.88 -22.84 -40.48
CA VAL A 19 7.92 -21.75 -40.32
C VAL A 19 6.50 -22.29 -40.53
N VAL A 20 5.52 -21.69 -39.83
CA VAL A 20 4.06 -21.91 -39.94
C VAL A 20 3.50 -23.23 -39.35
N ASN A 21 2.84 -23.14 -38.19
CA ASN A 21 1.37 -23.09 -38.16
C ASN A 21 0.84 -22.63 -36.79
N GLU A 22 -0.11 -21.71 -36.82
CA GLU A 22 -0.88 -21.28 -35.65
C GLU A 22 -2.02 -22.29 -35.39
N GLY A 23 -2.35 -22.54 -34.11
CA GLY A 23 -3.58 -23.25 -33.72
C GLY A 23 -3.49 -24.78 -33.69
N ALA A 24 -2.87 -25.33 -32.64
CA ALA A 24 -3.14 -26.68 -32.15
C ALA A 24 -2.95 -26.70 -30.63
N ASP A 25 -3.89 -27.30 -29.89
CA ASP A 25 -3.83 -27.40 -28.44
C ASP A 25 -2.58 -28.16 -27.98
N CYS A 26 -1.82 -27.58 -27.04
CA CYS A 26 -0.74 -28.27 -26.34
C CYS A 26 -1.34 -29.30 -25.38
N ALA A 27 -1.67 -30.49 -25.88
CA ALA A 27 -1.94 -31.64 -25.05
C ALA A 27 -0.61 -32.08 -24.38
N ASP A 28 -0.57 -32.04 -23.04
CA ASP A 28 0.60 -32.48 -22.28
C ASP A 28 0.94 -33.95 -22.56
N PRO A 29 2.23 -34.33 -22.55
CA PRO A 29 2.65 -35.72 -22.71
C PRO A 29 2.12 -36.60 -21.56
N PRO A 30 1.81 -37.88 -21.82
CA PRO A 30 1.03 -38.74 -20.92
C PRO A 30 1.68 -39.04 -19.55
N ASP A 31 2.99 -38.82 -19.42
CA ASP A 31 3.78 -39.08 -18.20
C ASP A 31 3.91 -37.86 -17.27
N SER A 32 3.12 -36.79 -17.47
CA SER A 32 3.09 -35.69 -16.51
C SER A 32 2.42 -36.13 -15.18
N LEU A 33 2.89 -35.60 -14.04
CA LEU A 33 2.38 -35.94 -12.70
C LEU A 33 0.87 -35.60 -12.52
N TYR A 34 0.27 -34.90 -13.48
CA TYR A 34 -1.12 -34.45 -13.49
C TYR A 34 -2.05 -35.33 -14.36
N SER A 35 -1.52 -36.31 -15.10
CA SER A 35 -2.33 -37.13 -16.02
C SER A 35 -3.39 -38.00 -15.32
N HIS A 36 -3.23 -38.25 -14.01
CA HIS A 36 -4.13 -39.09 -13.20
C HIS A 36 -5.41 -38.42 -12.65
N GLU A 37 -5.59 -37.10 -12.74
CA GLU A 37 -6.84 -36.43 -12.32
C GLU A 37 -7.89 -36.27 -13.43
N SER A 38 -7.64 -36.80 -14.63
CA SER A 38 -8.60 -36.82 -15.75
C SER A 38 -9.74 -37.87 -15.60
N GLY A 39 -10.04 -38.27 -14.36
CA GLY A 39 -11.04 -39.26 -13.97
C GLY A 39 -12.44 -38.70 -13.67
N GLY A 40 -13.18 -38.28 -14.71
CA GLY A 40 -14.65 -38.31 -14.76
C GLY A 40 -15.48 -37.82 -13.56
N VAL A 41 -15.53 -36.51 -13.31
CA VAL A 41 -16.73 -35.85 -12.74
C VAL A 41 -17.03 -34.57 -13.54
N GLU A 42 -18.15 -34.55 -14.26
CA GLU A 42 -18.60 -33.35 -14.99
C GLU A 42 -19.10 -32.26 -14.04
N ARG A 43 -18.17 -31.44 -13.53
CA ARG A 43 -18.51 -30.19 -12.86
C ARG A 43 -19.08 -29.18 -13.87
N PRO A 44 -20.21 -28.51 -13.58
CA PRO A 44 -20.81 -27.53 -14.48
C PRO A 44 -19.84 -26.43 -14.93
N TRP A 45 -20.03 -25.91 -16.16
CA TRP A 45 -19.16 -24.90 -16.78
C TRP A 45 -18.96 -23.64 -15.92
N TRP A 46 -19.96 -23.25 -15.11
CA TRP A 46 -19.85 -22.14 -14.18
C TRP A 46 -18.87 -22.43 -13.04
N GLN A 47 -18.82 -23.66 -12.51
CA GLN A 47 -17.81 -24.03 -11.50
C GLN A 47 -16.39 -23.99 -12.07
N ARG A 48 -16.19 -24.40 -13.33
CA ARG A 48 -14.87 -24.31 -13.98
C ARG A 48 -14.40 -22.84 -14.04
N ARG A 49 -15.23 -21.90 -14.50
CA ARG A 49 -14.85 -20.47 -14.57
C ARG A 49 -14.79 -19.73 -13.22
N LEU A 50 -15.45 -20.22 -12.17
CA LEU A 50 -15.44 -19.59 -10.84
C LEU A 50 -14.34 -20.15 -9.91
N PHE A 51 -13.87 -21.38 -10.15
CA PHE A 51 -12.93 -22.08 -9.25
C PHE A 51 -11.63 -22.59 -9.91
N VAL A 52 -11.47 -22.58 -11.24
CA VAL A 52 -10.16 -22.85 -11.85
C VAL A 52 -9.29 -21.60 -11.73
N GLN A 53 -8.33 -21.67 -10.81
CA GLN A 53 -7.35 -20.62 -10.56
C GLN A 53 -6.09 -20.89 -11.41
N GLU A 54 -6.08 -20.41 -12.65
CA GLU A 54 -4.81 -20.16 -13.33
C GLU A 54 -4.09 -18.99 -12.63
N PRO A 55 -2.79 -19.10 -12.29
CA PRO A 55 -2.04 -17.99 -11.72
C PRO A 55 -1.82 -16.91 -12.80
N THR A 56 -2.68 -15.88 -12.80
CA THR A 56 -2.52 -14.73 -13.70
C THR A 56 -1.35 -13.87 -13.23
N LEU A 57 -0.15 -14.19 -13.71
CA LEU A 57 1.07 -13.42 -13.44
C LEU A 57 0.92 -11.97 -13.92
N PHE A 58 1.10 -11.01 -13.01
CA PHE A 58 0.88 -9.59 -13.31
C PHE A 58 2.11 -8.89 -13.87
N GLY A 59 1.89 -7.82 -14.64
CA GLY A 59 2.94 -6.95 -15.19
C GLY A 59 3.27 -5.73 -14.31
N PRO A 60 4.25 -4.90 -14.70
CA PRO A 60 4.65 -3.68 -13.97
C PRO A 60 3.48 -2.72 -13.70
N TRP A 61 2.72 -2.41 -14.73
CA TRP A 61 1.66 -1.40 -14.67
C TRP A 61 0.38 -1.94 -14.02
N ASP A 62 -0.02 -3.16 -14.38
CA ASP A 62 -1.30 -3.74 -13.93
C ASP A 62 -1.25 -4.27 -12.49
N GLY A 63 -0.08 -4.70 -12.01
CA GLY A 63 0.11 -5.27 -10.66
C GLY A 63 0.84 -4.34 -9.69
N VAL A 64 2.07 -3.94 -10.03
CA VAL A 64 2.95 -3.18 -9.10
C VAL A 64 2.48 -1.74 -8.96
N PHE A 65 2.41 -1.00 -10.07
CA PHE A 65 2.04 0.41 -10.07
C PHE A 65 0.65 0.64 -9.44
N THR A 66 -0.36 -0.10 -9.90
CA THR A 66 -1.73 -0.08 -9.34
C THR A 66 -1.75 -0.29 -7.82
N THR A 67 -1.08 -1.34 -7.33
CA THR A 67 -1.07 -1.69 -5.90
C THR A 67 -0.33 -0.67 -5.05
N VAL A 68 0.81 -0.17 -5.51
CA VAL A 68 1.58 0.85 -4.78
C VAL A 68 0.81 2.16 -4.76
N MET A 69 0.24 2.57 -5.91
CA MET A 69 -0.60 3.77 -6.02
C MET A 69 -1.80 3.72 -5.07
N LEU A 70 -2.54 2.61 -5.03
CA LEU A 70 -3.71 2.40 -4.17
C LEU A 70 -3.38 2.22 -2.67
N ASN A 71 -2.11 2.10 -2.30
CA ASN A 71 -1.66 2.09 -0.90
C ASN A 71 -0.92 3.38 -0.50
N ILE A 72 -0.49 4.21 -1.45
CA ILE A 72 0.02 5.57 -1.18
C ILE A 72 -1.13 6.57 -1.12
N PHE A 73 -2.04 6.51 -2.10
CA PHE A 73 -3.33 7.16 -1.97
C PHE A 73 -4.13 6.37 -0.94
N GLY A 74 -4.33 6.98 0.22
CA GLY A 74 -5.22 6.48 1.25
C GLY A 74 -6.06 7.62 1.82
N VAL A 75 -6.85 7.27 2.84
CA VAL A 75 -7.69 8.18 3.64
C VAL A 75 -7.08 9.57 3.91
N ILE A 76 -5.77 9.64 4.17
CA ILE A 76 -5.09 10.84 4.65
C ILE A 76 -4.96 11.91 3.56
N VAL A 77 -4.73 11.52 2.30
CA VAL A 77 -4.72 12.46 1.16
C VAL A 77 -6.06 13.17 1.04
N PHE A 78 -7.17 12.45 1.24
CA PHE A 78 -8.52 13.01 1.14
C PHE A 78 -8.92 13.82 2.40
N LEU A 79 -8.79 13.22 3.59
CA LEU A 79 -9.36 13.73 4.86
C LEU A 79 -8.42 14.56 5.75
N ARG A 80 -7.12 14.59 5.45
CA ARG A 80 -6.12 15.24 6.33
C ARG A 80 -5.15 16.17 5.61
N MET A 81 -5.08 16.15 4.28
CA MET A 81 -4.26 17.10 3.53
C MET A 81 -4.64 18.58 3.84
N GLY A 82 -5.94 18.88 4.01
CA GLY A 82 -6.41 20.19 4.46
C GLY A 82 -5.82 20.62 5.81
N TRP A 83 -5.96 19.76 6.82
CA TRP A 83 -5.41 19.98 8.17
C TRP A 83 -3.88 20.14 8.17
N ILE A 84 -3.17 19.35 7.36
CA ILE A 84 -1.71 19.40 7.22
C ILE A 84 -1.29 20.76 6.65
N VAL A 85 -1.94 21.21 5.56
CA VAL A 85 -1.66 22.52 4.93
C VAL A 85 -2.03 23.67 5.87
N GLY A 86 -3.15 23.58 6.60
CA GLY A 86 -3.59 24.61 7.55
C GLY A 86 -2.66 24.76 8.77
N THR A 87 -2.12 23.65 9.30
CA THR A 87 -1.23 23.65 10.48
C THR A 87 0.21 23.96 10.11
N ALA A 88 0.83 23.20 9.20
CA ALA A 88 2.22 23.41 8.81
C ALA A 88 2.42 24.66 7.94
N GLY A 89 1.37 25.12 7.25
CA GLY A 89 1.48 26.11 6.18
C GLY A 89 1.99 25.49 4.89
N VAL A 90 1.80 26.18 3.76
CA VAL A 90 2.15 25.67 2.43
C VAL A 90 3.64 25.37 2.32
N ALA A 91 4.51 26.27 2.81
CA ALA A 91 5.96 26.13 2.68
C ALA A 91 6.49 24.88 3.41
N ASN A 92 6.07 24.66 4.66
CA ASN A 92 6.48 23.46 5.40
C ASN A 92 5.78 22.19 4.89
N SER A 93 4.58 22.28 4.32
CA SER A 93 3.92 21.12 3.70
C SER A 93 4.69 20.62 2.48
N ILE A 94 5.22 21.53 1.66
CA ILE A 94 6.13 21.19 0.55
C ILE A 94 7.44 20.59 1.09
N LEU A 95 8.02 21.15 2.16
CA LEU A 95 9.21 20.58 2.81
C LEU A 95 8.95 19.16 3.35
N LEU A 96 7.80 18.93 4.01
CA LEU A 96 7.37 17.62 4.49
C LEU A 96 7.21 16.63 3.33
N LEU A 97 6.63 17.05 2.20
CA LEU A 97 6.54 16.24 0.99
C LEU A 97 7.92 15.83 0.47
N ILE A 98 8.87 16.76 0.36
CA ILE A 98 10.24 16.45 -0.10
C ILE A 98 10.94 15.47 0.85
N ILE A 99 10.80 15.65 2.17
CA ILE A 99 11.38 14.74 3.17
C ILE A 99 10.74 13.35 3.07
N CYS A 100 9.42 13.24 2.97
CA CYS A 100 8.74 11.94 2.91
C CYS A 100 9.02 11.22 1.58
N ALA A 101 8.98 11.94 0.46
CA ALA A 101 9.29 11.37 -0.85
C ALA A 101 10.75 10.91 -0.95
N SER A 102 11.72 11.65 -0.40
CA SER A 102 13.12 11.21 -0.37
C SER A 102 13.34 9.98 0.52
N LEU A 103 12.74 9.93 1.72
CA LEU A 103 12.78 8.73 2.58
C LEU A 103 12.15 7.50 1.89
N ALA A 104 11.02 7.69 1.20
CA ALA A 104 10.37 6.63 0.43
C ALA A 104 11.24 6.16 -0.75
N LEU A 105 11.80 7.08 -1.54
CA LEU A 105 12.69 6.76 -2.67
C LEU A 105 13.96 6.02 -2.23
N ILE A 106 14.62 6.44 -1.15
CA ILE A 106 15.80 5.73 -0.60
C ILE A 106 15.45 4.28 -0.24
N SER A 107 14.25 4.07 0.31
CA SER A 107 13.75 2.75 0.70
C SER A 107 13.40 1.88 -0.50
N VAL A 108 12.79 2.45 -1.54
CA VAL A 108 12.52 1.80 -2.83
C VAL A 108 13.82 1.42 -3.54
N PHE A 109 14.79 2.33 -3.66
CA PHE A 109 16.10 2.02 -4.27
C PHE A 109 16.85 0.92 -3.53
N SER A 110 16.80 0.93 -2.18
CA SER A 110 17.41 -0.15 -1.39
C SER A 110 16.69 -1.48 -1.58
N ALA A 111 15.36 -1.48 -1.66
CA ALA A 111 14.59 -2.69 -1.96
C ALA A 111 14.93 -3.24 -3.36
N ILE A 112 14.93 -2.39 -4.38
CA ILE A 112 15.32 -2.73 -5.77
C ILE A 112 16.74 -3.30 -5.81
N GLY A 113 17.70 -2.70 -5.12
CA GLY A 113 19.08 -3.19 -5.10
C GLY A 113 19.26 -4.56 -4.43
N ILE A 114 18.34 -4.97 -3.55
CA ILE A 114 18.28 -6.35 -3.03
C ILE A 114 17.54 -7.26 -4.04
N VAL A 115 16.42 -6.79 -4.60
CA VAL A 115 15.62 -7.47 -5.63
C VAL A 115 16.44 -7.88 -6.85
N GLU A 116 17.38 -7.05 -7.31
CA GLU A 116 18.25 -7.35 -8.45
C GLU A 116 19.31 -8.42 -8.15
N ARG A 117 19.72 -8.57 -6.89
CA ARG A 117 20.84 -9.44 -6.47
C ARG A 117 20.39 -10.77 -5.85
N CYS A 118 19.19 -10.82 -5.28
CA CYS A 118 18.64 -12.00 -4.61
C CYS A 118 17.44 -12.54 -5.41
N GLN A 119 17.36 -13.87 -5.57
CA GLN A 119 16.13 -14.48 -6.09
C GLN A 119 15.01 -14.36 -5.05
N ILE A 120 13.95 -13.65 -5.41
CA ILE A 120 12.80 -13.45 -4.53
C ILE A 120 11.86 -14.64 -4.62
N GLN A 121 11.53 -15.22 -3.47
CA GLN A 121 10.46 -16.20 -3.33
C GLN A 121 9.25 -15.55 -2.63
N ASN A 122 8.16 -16.32 -2.52
CA ASN A 122 6.92 -15.87 -1.88
C ASN A 122 7.18 -15.47 -0.42
N GLY A 123 7.01 -14.18 -0.09
CA GLY A 123 7.21 -13.67 1.28
C GLY A 123 7.49 -12.17 1.43
N GLY A 124 7.64 -11.43 0.33
CA GLY A 124 7.67 -9.97 0.32
C GLY A 124 8.81 -9.35 1.13
N ILE A 125 8.53 -8.25 1.83
CA ILE A 125 9.52 -7.50 2.63
C ILE A 125 10.17 -8.38 3.71
N TYR A 126 9.42 -9.32 4.30
CA TYR A 126 9.97 -10.25 5.30
C TYR A 126 11.07 -11.12 4.70
N PHE A 127 10.78 -11.76 3.56
CA PHE A 127 11.75 -12.61 2.86
C PHE A 127 12.99 -11.83 2.42
N LEU A 128 12.80 -10.59 1.94
CA LEU A 128 13.89 -9.69 1.55
C LEU A 128 14.88 -9.44 2.70
N ILE A 129 14.37 -9.21 3.92
CA ILE A 129 15.20 -8.92 5.10
C ILE A 129 15.76 -10.22 5.71
N SER A 130 14.96 -11.29 5.78
CA SER A 130 15.38 -12.57 6.37
C SER A 130 16.47 -13.28 5.56
N HIS A 131 16.49 -13.09 4.22
CA HIS A 131 17.52 -13.63 3.35
C HIS A 131 18.89 -12.94 3.54
N VAL A 132 18.90 -11.62 3.81
CA VAL A 132 20.15 -10.84 3.94
C VAL A 132 20.66 -10.79 5.38
N LEU A 133 19.80 -10.51 6.36
CA LEU A 133 20.17 -10.35 7.78
C LEU A 133 19.94 -11.62 8.62
N GLY A 134 19.45 -12.69 8.00
CA GLY A 134 19.09 -13.94 8.67
C GLY A 134 17.69 -13.91 9.30
N SER A 135 17.11 -15.10 9.46
CA SER A 135 15.73 -15.31 9.91
C SER A 135 15.39 -14.66 11.25
N ARG A 136 16.32 -14.60 12.22
CA ARG A 136 16.08 -13.95 13.52
C ARG A 136 15.81 -12.44 13.39
N MET A 137 16.60 -11.74 12.58
CA MET A 137 16.41 -10.30 12.35
C MET A 137 15.18 -10.05 11.47
N GLY A 138 15.03 -10.84 10.39
CA GLY A 138 13.83 -10.81 9.55
C GLY A 138 12.54 -10.99 10.35
N GLY A 139 12.51 -11.95 11.29
CA GLY A 139 11.31 -12.23 12.11
C GLY A 139 10.95 -11.10 13.06
N ALA A 140 11.95 -10.47 13.68
CA ALA A 140 11.72 -9.31 14.55
C ALA A 140 11.18 -8.11 13.76
N VAL A 141 11.78 -7.79 12.61
CA VAL A 141 11.34 -6.67 11.75
C VAL A 141 9.99 -6.98 11.10
N GLY A 142 9.77 -8.21 10.64
CA GLY A 142 8.50 -8.66 10.06
C GLY A 142 7.33 -8.61 11.04
N LEU A 143 7.56 -8.91 12.33
CA LEU A 143 6.54 -8.75 13.36
C LEU A 143 6.21 -7.27 13.64
N ILE A 144 7.23 -6.40 13.65
CA ILE A 144 7.04 -4.95 13.74
C ILE A 144 6.25 -4.44 12.54
N TYR A 145 6.61 -4.87 11.32
CA TYR A 145 5.89 -4.53 10.09
C TYR A 145 4.42 -4.97 10.13
N ALA A 146 4.15 -6.21 10.58
CA ALA A 146 2.79 -6.71 10.71
C ALA A 146 1.95 -5.93 11.75
N LEU A 147 2.56 -5.49 12.85
CA LEU A 147 1.93 -4.57 13.80
C LEU A 147 1.63 -3.21 13.16
N GLY A 148 2.59 -2.65 12.42
CA GLY A 148 2.41 -1.41 11.66
C GLY A 148 1.25 -1.48 10.68
N GLN A 149 1.17 -2.58 9.92
CA GLN A 149 0.08 -2.86 9.00
C GLN A 149 -1.27 -3.03 9.71
N ALA A 150 -1.32 -3.64 10.89
CA ALA A 150 -2.55 -3.73 11.69
C ALA A 150 -3.07 -2.34 12.10
N VAL A 151 -2.16 -1.43 12.52
CA VAL A 151 -2.50 -0.05 12.87
C VAL A 151 -2.90 0.74 11.61
N ALA A 152 -2.22 0.57 10.48
CA ALA A 152 -2.56 1.22 9.20
C ALA A 152 -3.93 0.76 8.66
N THR A 153 -4.26 -0.54 8.79
CA THR A 153 -5.57 -1.10 8.47
C THR A 153 -6.66 -0.43 9.33
N GLY A 154 -6.42 -0.26 10.64
CA GLY A 154 -7.32 0.46 11.55
C GLY A 154 -7.46 1.96 11.21
N LEU A 155 -6.38 2.62 10.80
CA LEU A 155 -6.34 4.01 10.37
C LEU A 155 -7.22 4.27 9.14
N VAL A 156 -7.12 3.42 8.11
CA VAL A 156 -7.95 3.51 6.91
C VAL A 156 -9.41 3.22 7.23
N ALA A 157 -9.70 2.22 8.07
CA ALA A 157 -11.05 1.92 8.52
C ALA A 157 -11.69 3.06 9.33
N VAL A 158 -10.94 3.74 10.19
CA VAL A 158 -11.42 4.92 10.95
C VAL A 158 -11.72 6.09 10.02
N GLY A 159 -10.87 6.37 9.02
CA GLY A 159 -11.15 7.43 8.04
C GLY A 159 -12.38 7.14 7.18
N PHE A 160 -12.57 5.89 6.76
CA PHE A 160 -13.82 5.44 6.13
C PHE A 160 -15.03 5.64 7.08
N GLY A 161 -14.86 5.35 8.37
CA GLY A 161 -15.88 5.61 9.39
C GLY A 161 -16.20 7.09 9.57
N GLU A 162 -15.20 7.98 9.53
CA GLU A 162 -15.38 9.44 9.63
C GLU A 162 -16.19 9.99 8.45
N SER A 163 -15.85 9.61 7.21
CA SER A 163 -16.57 10.08 6.01
C SER A 163 -17.98 9.51 5.91
N VAL A 164 -18.19 8.24 6.22
CA VAL A 164 -19.56 7.65 6.27
C VAL A 164 -20.41 8.30 7.37
N ALA A 165 -19.83 8.61 8.54
CA ALA A 165 -20.56 9.30 9.61
C ALA A 165 -20.94 10.74 9.23
N HIS A 166 -20.09 11.44 8.46
CA HIS A 166 -20.39 12.74 7.89
C HIS A 166 -21.57 12.67 6.91
N LEU A 167 -21.57 11.70 5.98
CA LEU A 167 -22.66 11.46 5.04
C LEU A 167 -24.00 11.14 5.73
N LEU A 168 -23.95 10.50 6.91
CA LEU A 168 -25.11 10.18 7.74
C LEU A 168 -25.46 11.30 8.75
N GLY A 169 -24.85 12.49 8.64
CA GLY A 169 -25.15 13.67 9.45
C GLY A 169 -24.94 13.49 10.96
N THR A 170 -24.11 12.53 11.38
CA THR A 170 -23.99 12.11 12.79
C THR A 170 -22.54 12.07 13.25
N GLU A 171 -22.08 13.12 13.92
CA GLU A 171 -20.69 13.24 14.43
C GLU A 171 -20.38 12.38 15.69
N SER A 172 -21.17 11.34 15.98
CA SER A 172 -20.95 10.56 17.20
C SER A 172 -19.73 9.65 17.09
N ARG A 173 -18.75 9.82 17.99
CA ARG A 173 -17.50 9.01 18.01
C ARG A 173 -17.76 7.51 18.10
N ALA A 174 -18.85 7.10 18.73
CA ALA A 174 -19.27 5.70 18.83
C ALA A 174 -19.67 5.13 17.46
N MET A 175 -20.38 5.90 16.63
CA MET A 175 -20.81 5.49 15.30
C MET A 175 -19.63 5.37 14.33
N VAL A 176 -18.70 6.33 14.33
CA VAL A 176 -17.44 6.25 13.55
C VAL A 176 -16.70 4.94 13.84
N LYS A 177 -16.53 4.59 15.12
CA LYS A 177 -15.86 3.34 15.54
C LYS A 177 -16.67 2.09 15.20
N ALA A 178 -17.99 2.13 15.33
CA ALA A 178 -18.86 1.01 14.95
C ALA A 178 -18.78 0.73 13.43
N VAL A 179 -18.89 1.76 12.59
CA VAL A 179 -18.75 1.64 11.13
C VAL A 179 -17.37 1.08 10.76
N ALA A 180 -16.29 1.62 11.35
CA ALA A 180 -14.93 1.14 11.09
C ALA A 180 -14.74 -0.35 11.42
N ILE A 181 -15.26 -0.83 12.57
CA ILE A 181 -15.20 -2.24 12.96
C ILE A 181 -16.05 -3.12 12.04
N ILE A 182 -17.26 -2.69 11.68
CA ILE A 182 -18.12 -3.42 10.74
C ILE A 182 -17.42 -3.55 9.38
N THR A 183 -16.80 -2.48 8.87
CA THR A 183 -16.03 -2.51 7.61
C THR A 183 -14.86 -3.49 7.69
N ILE A 184 -14.07 -3.51 8.77
CA ILE A 184 -12.98 -4.48 8.96
C ILE A 184 -13.50 -5.93 8.94
N ILE A 185 -14.60 -6.22 9.65
CA ILE A 185 -15.20 -7.56 9.71
C ILE A 185 -15.71 -7.99 8.33
N VAL A 186 -16.44 -7.12 7.63
CA VAL A 186 -16.97 -7.39 6.29
C VAL A 186 -15.83 -7.62 5.28
N LEU A 187 -14.79 -6.78 5.29
CA LEU A 187 -13.65 -6.93 4.39
C LEU A 187 -12.80 -8.17 4.71
N THR A 188 -12.67 -8.54 5.99
CA THR A 188 -12.04 -9.80 6.38
C THR A 188 -12.85 -10.99 5.84
N ALA A 189 -14.18 -10.98 5.99
CA ALA A 189 -15.04 -12.03 5.44
C ALA A 189 -14.92 -12.14 3.91
N VAL A 190 -14.97 -11.01 3.19
CA VAL A 190 -14.73 -10.96 1.73
C VAL A 190 -13.37 -11.54 1.35
N ASN A 191 -12.32 -11.20 2.10
CA ASN A 191 -10.97 -11.72 1.87
C ASN A 191 -10.91 -13.25 2.00
N THR A 192 -11.58 -13.84 2.99
CA THR A 192 -11.66 -15.31 3.13
C THR A 192 -12.39 -16.03 1.99
N ALA A 193 -13.22 -15.31 1.21
CA ALA A 193 -14.06 -15.90 0.16
C ALA A 193 -13.35 -16.09 -1.20
N GLY A 194 -12.21 -15.43 -1.44
CA GLY A 194 -11.39 -15.69 -2.63
C GLY A 194 -10.64 -14.48 -3.20
N VAL A 195 -9.31 -14.55 -3.16
CA VAL A 195 -8.37 -13.46 -3.51
C VAL A 195 -8.43 -13.04 -5.00
N SER A 196 -8.72 -13.96 -5.91
CA SER A 196 -8.52 -13.77 -7.36
C SER A 196 -9.36 -12.64 -8.00
N TRP A 197 -10.47 -12.24 -7.38
CA TRP A 197 -11.29 -11.12 -7.87
C TRP A 197 -10.70 -9.75 -7.50
N VAL A 198 -9.97 -9.66 -6.39
CA VAL A 198 -9.46 -8.39 -5.83
C VAL A 198 -8.49 -7.69 -6.78
N VAL A 199 -7.53 -8.43 -7.36
CA VAL A 199 -6.49 -7.83 -8.22
C VAL A 199 -7.10 -7.27 -9.52
N ARG A 200 -8.07 -7.96 -10.12
CA ARG A 200 -8.82 -7.41 -11.27
C ARG A 200 -9.64 -6.17 -10.90
N LEU A 201 -10.09 -6.08 -9.66
CA LEU A 201 -10.80 -4.93 -9.13
C LEU A 201 -9.87 -3.70 -9.04
N GLN A 202 -8.58 -3.87 -8.69
CA GLN A 202 -7.61 -2.76 -8.54
C GLN A 202 -7.52 -1.81 -9.74
N ILE A 203 -7.61 -2.32 -10.98
CA ILE A 203 -7.59 -1.45 -12.17
C ILE A 203 -8.81 -0.51 -12.19
N VAL A 204 -9.99 -1.00 -11.78
CA VAL A 204 -11.22 -0.20 -11.63
C VAL A 204 -11.08 0.79 -10.46
N LEU A 205 -10.49 0.36 -9.34
CA LEU A 205 -10.22 1.21 -8.17
C LEU A 205 -9.30 2.39 -8.57
N LEU A 206 -8.25 2.13 -9.35
CA LEU A 206 -7.32 3.14 -9.86
C LEU A 206 -8.01 4.13 -10.81
N PHE A 207 -8.91 3.66 -11.69
CA PHE A 207 -9.69 4.53 -12.56
C PHE A 207 -10.60 5.47 -11.76
N CYS A 208 -11.31 4.96 -10.75
CA CYS A 208 -12.12 5.78 -9.85
C CYS A 208 -11.28 6.79 -9.04
N LEU A 209 -10.08 6.41 -8.59
CA LEU A 209 -9.12 7.33 -7.97
C LEU A 209 -8.70 8.45 -8.93
N GLY A 210 -8.41 8.12 -10.19
CA GLY A 210 -8.10 9.10 -11.24
C GLY A 210 -9.24 10.09 -11.48
N LEU A 211 -10.49 9.62 -11.52
CA LEU A 211 -11.67 10.49 -11.62
C LEU A 211 -11.83 11.41 -10.39
N ALA A 212 -11.57 10.92 -9.18
CA ALA A 212 -11.65 11.73 -7.96
C ALA A 212 -10.58 12.83 -7.90
N VAL A 213 -9.35 12.53 -8.34
CA VAL A 213 -8.28 13.54 -8.49
C VAL A 213 -8.65 14.56 -9.57
N LEU A 214 -9.27 14.13 -10.68
CA LEU A 214 -9.73 15.03 -11.74
C LEU A 214 -10.87 15.94 -11.27
N ASP A 215 -11.89 15.41 -10.57
CA ASP A 215 -13.01 16.16 -9.99
C ASP A 215 -12.52 17.23 -8.98
N PHE A 216 -11.49 16.90 -8.20
CA PHE A 216 -10.81 17.85 -7.30
C PHE A 216 -10.07 18.97 -8.05
N VAL A 217 -9.26 18.63 -9.06
CA VAL A 217 -8.51 19.62 -9.85
C VAL A 217 -9.44 20.52 -10.67
N LEU A 218 -10.49 19.97 -11.26
CA LEU A 218 -11.52 20.75 -11.97
C LEU A 218 -12.32 21.63 -11.00
N GLY A 219 -12.68 21.11 -9.83
CA GLY A 219 -13.35 21.88 -8.79
C GLY A 219 -12.54 23.09 -8.36
N ALA A 220 -11.24 22.92 -8.13
CA ALA A 220 -10.34 24.03 -7.82
C ALA A 220 -10.32 25.14 -8.89
N LEU A 221 -10.56 24.82 -10.17
CA LEU A 221 -10.57 25.78 -11.27
C LEU A 221 -11.93 26.47 -11.48
N PHE A 222 -13.04 25.74 -11.28
CA PHE A 222 -14.38 26.19 -11.64
C PHE A 222 -15.30 26.51 -10.45
N THR A 223 -15.17 25.80 -9.33
CA THR A 223 -15.98 26.00 -8.12
C THR A 223 -15.52 27.23 -7.34
N SER A 224 -16.46 27.96 -6.74
CA SER A 224 -16.18 29.09 -5.87
C SER A 224 -17.38 29.37 -4.98
N ASN A 225 -17.47 28.66 -3.84
CA ASN A 225 -18.56 28.75 -2.87
C ASN A 225 -18.09 29.61 -1.67
N PRO A 226 -18.36 30.93 -1.66
CA PRO A 226 -17.90 31.81 -0.58
C PRO A 226 -18.50 31.42 0.78
N ASP A 227 -19.71 30.85 0.80
CA ASP A 227 -20.41 30.38 2.00
C ASP A 227 -19.66 29.23 2.71
N GLU A 228 -18.89 28.45 1.95
CA GLU A 228 -18.06 27.35 2.46
C GLU A 228 -16.59 27.76 2.68
N HIS A 229 -16.27 29.06 2.56
CA HIS A 229 -14.92 29.61 2.62
C HIS A 229 -13.96 29.06 1.54
N VAL A 230 -14.52 28.54 0.44
CA VAL A 230 -13.80 28.05 -0.75
C VAL A 230 -13.91 29.09 -1.85
N PHE A 231 -12.77 29.64 -2.26
CA PHE A 231 -12.72 30.72 -3.24
C PHE A 231 -11.76 30.38 -4.39
N ARG A 232 -11.94 31.03 -5.54
CA ARG A 232 -11.02 30.94 -6.69
C ARG A 232 -9.55 31.17 -6.29
N TRP A 233 -8.63 30.59 -7.06
CA TRP A 233 -7.18 30.71 -6.85
C TRP A 233 -6.74 32.16 -6.61
N SER A 234 -6.00 32.40 -5.52
CA SER A 234 -5.41 33.71 -5.22
C SER A 234 -4.01 33.58 -4.63
N MET A 235 -3.07 34.32 -5.22
CA MET A 235 -1.69 34.44 -4.70
C MET A 235 -1.65 35.10 -3.31
N GLN A 236 -2.66 35.92 -2.97
CA GLN A 236 -2.75 36.52 -1.63
C GLN A 236 -3.06 35.46 -0.58
N ARG A 237 -4.06 34.60 -0.81
CA ARG A 237 -4.39 33.49 0.11
C ARG A 237 -3.25 32.48 0.23
N LEU A 238 -2.53 32.21 -0.86
CA LEU A 238 -1.33 31.36 -0.82
C LEU A 238 -0.27 31.91 0.16
N ARG A 239 -0.07 33.24 0.19
CA ARG A 239 0.84 33.91 1.15
C ARG A 239 0.29 33.94 2.58
N GLU A 240 -1.02 34.14 2.76
CA GLU A 240 -1.67 34.08 4.08
C GLU A 240 -1.59 32.67 4.71
N ASN A 241 -1.61 31.63 3.87
CA ASN A 241 -1.44 30.23 4.25
C ASN A 241 0.04 29.75 4.23
N GLU A 242 1.00 30.61 3.90
CA GLU A 242 2.41 30.20 3.71
C GLU A 242 3.09 29.81 5.03
N GLN A 243 2.87 30.61 6.08
CA GLN A 243 3.52 30.43 7.39
C GLN A 243 2.85 29.34 8.25
N PRO A 244 3.60 28.60 9.09
CA PRO A 244 3.04 27.64 10.03
C PRO A 244 2.19 28.29 11.13
N ASN A 245 1.21 27.53 11.63
CA ASN A 245 0.54 27.80 12.89
C ASN A 245 0.42 26.49 13.68
N TYR A 246 1.37 26.29 14.59
CA TYR A 246 1.47 25.14 15.47
C TYR A 246 0.76 25.32 16.82
N LEU A 247 0.16 26.50 17.05
CA LEU A 247 -0.56 26.83 18.28
C LEU A 247 -1.92 26.12 18.32
N SER A 248 -2.52 26.02 19.51
CA SER A 248 -3.88 25.52 19.66
C SER A 248 -4.89 26.46 19.00
N VAL A 249 -5.77 25.92 18.16
CA VAL A 249 -6.80 26.69 17.45
C VAL A 249 -8.18 26.29 17.96
N ASN A 250 -9.03 27.28 18.24
CA ASN A 250 -10.38 27.05 18.74
C ASN A 250 -11.41 27.13 17.59
N CYS A 251 -11.95 25.99 17.19
CA CYS A 251 -12.94 25.90 16.12
C CYS A 251 -14.40 26.06 16.59
N THR A 252 -14.66 26.43 17.86
CA THR A 252 -16.03 26.66 18.36
C THR A 252 -16.82 27.67 17.53
N GLN A 253 -16.15 28.71 17.03
CA GLN A 253 -16.76 29.76 16.22
C GLN A 253 -17.05 29.33 14.77
N PHE A 254 -16.51 28.20 14.32
CA PHE A 254 -16.70 27.69 12.97
C PHE A 254 -17.87 26.70 12.90
N ASN A 255 -17.97 25.76 13.86
CA ASN A 255 -18.98 24.69 13.82
C ASN A 255 -20.26 24.97 14.63
N ASN A 256 -20.32 26.05 15.43
CA ASN A 256 -21.47 26.49 16.25
C ASN A 256 -22.08 25.47 17.25
N GLN A 257 -21.60 24.21 17.31
CA GLN A 257 -22.27 23.11 18.01
C GLN A 257 -21.36 22.27 18.93
N THR A 258 -20.02 22.35 18.79
CA THR A 258 -19.08 21.58 19.62
C THR A 258 -17.81 22.35 19.99
N THR A 259 -17.27 22.08 21.18
CA THR A 259 -16.01 22.66 21.69
C THR A 259 -14.78 21.98 21.10
N THR A 260 -14.56 22.14 19.79
CA THR A 260 -13.41 21.60 19.07
C THR A 260 -12.18 22.51 19.19
N VAL A 261 -11.45 22.37 20.30
CA VAL A 261 -10.10 22.94 20.42
C VAL A 261 -9.10 21.94 19.85
N LEU A 262 -8.42 22.30 18.76
CA LEU A 262 -7.30 21.50 18.28
C LEU A 262 -6.08 21.74 19.20
N PRO A 263 -5.42 20.67 19.68
CA PRO A 263 -4.23 20.81 20.50
C PRO A 263 -3.06 21.36 19.68
N ALA A 264 -2.16 22.09 20.35
CA ALA A 264 -0.90 22.52 19.76
C ALA A 264 -0.15 21.30 19.19
N SER A 265 0.30 21.41 17.94
CA SER A 265 0.86 20.30 17.16
C SER A 265 2.27 20.66 16.72
N SER A 266 3.23 19.75 16.86
CA SER A 266 4.62 20.01 16.42
C SER A 266 4.83 19.68 14.94
N PHE A 267 5.92 20.18 14.35
CA PHE A 267 6.37 19.76 13.01
C PHE A 267 6.45 18.21 12.88
N PHE A 268 6.99 17.53 13.89
CA PHE A 268 7.08 16.06 13.91
C PHE A 268 5.72 15.37 14.07
N THR A 269 4.75 16.02 14.72
CA THR A 269 3.36 15.53 14.81
C THR A 269 2.71 15.56 13.43
N VAL A 270 2.87 16.66 12.68
CA VAL A 270 2.33 16.77 11.31
C VAL A 270 3.07 15.84 10.35
N PHE A 271 4.40 15.70 10.48
CA PHE A 271 5.20 14.70 9.76
C PHE A 271 4.66 13.28 9.98
N GLY A 272 4.38 12.88 11.22
CA GLY A 272 3.83 11.56 11.53
C GLY A 272 2.41 11.32 10.98
N VAL A 273 1.62 12.38 10.73
CA VAL A 273 0.33 12.24 10.02
C VAL A 273 0.54 12.19 8.50
N PHE A 274 1.45 13.01 7.95
CA PHE A 274 1.70 13.09 6.51
C PHE A 274 2.47 11.87 5.95
N PHE A 275 3.47 11.37 6.69
CA PHE A 275 4.25 10.18 6.32
C PHE A 275 3.38 8.91 6.28
N ALA A 276 2.22 8.90 6.96
CA ALA A 276 1.27 7.80 6.87
C ALA A 276 0.63 7.64 5.47
N ASN A 277 0.82 8.61 4.55
CA ASN A 277 0.57 8.39 3.11
C ASN A 277 1.61 7.48 2.43
N PHE A 278 2.85 7.41 2.93
CA PHE A 278 3.96 6.73 2.24
C PHE A 278 4.23 5.30 2.76
N LEU A 279 3.40 4.79 3.69
CA LEU A 279 3.51 3.43 4.25
C LEU A 279 3.37 2.32 3.19
N GLY A 280 2.58 2.60 2.16
CA GLY A 280 2.31 1.67 1.06
C GLY A 280 3.45 1.49 0.06
N VAL A 281 4.60 2.17 0.21
CA VAL A 281 5.55 2.28 -0.90
C VAL A 281 6.16 0.95 -1.36
N LEU A 282 6.45 0.04 -0.41
CA LEU A 282 6.98 -1.31 -0.68
C LEU A 282 5.87 -2.36 -0.85
N ALA A 283 4.63 -1.95 -1.16
CA ALA A 283 3.54 -2.89 -1.42
C ALA A 283 3.76 -3.69 -2.72
N GLY A 284 4.57 -3.18 -3.65
CA GLY A 284 4.99 -3.88 -4.86
C GLY A 284 5.85 -5.09 -4.56
N VAL A 285 6.89 -4.92 -3.71
CA VAL A 285 7.72 -6.02 -3.19
C VAL A 285 6.88 -7.11 -2.53
N ASN A 286 5.79 -6.78 -1.82
CA ASN A 286 4.92 -7.78 -1.20
C ASN A 286 4.14 -8.66 -2.20
N MET A 287 3.98 -8.22 -3.44
CA MET A 287 3.38 -8.98 -4.53
C MET A 287 4.41 -9.71 -5.41
N SER A 288 5.69 -9.70 -5.06
CA SER A 288 6.79 -10.27 -5.87
C SER A 288 6.54 -11.68 -6.42
N GLY A 289 5.87 -12.54 -5.64
CA GLY A 289 5.51 -13.91 -6.04
C GLY A 289 4.38 -14.04 -7.06
N ASP A 290 3.57 -12.99 -7.23
CA ASP A 290 2.43 -12.94 -8.16
C ASP A 290 2.78 -12.21 -9.48
N LEU A 291 4.06 -11.81 -9.69
CA LEU A 291 4.54 -11.06 -10.85
C LEU A 291 5.17 -11.95 -11.92
N LYS A 292 5.00 -11.58 -13.19
CA LYS A 292 5.61 -12.30 -14.33
C LYS A 292 7.14 -12.19 -14.34
N ASN A 293 7.66 -10.97 -14.19
CA ASN A 293 9.09 -10.65 -14.16
C ASN A 293 9.37 -9.72 -12.95
N PRO A 294 9.63 -10.23 -11.73
CA PRO A 294 9.76 -9.37 -10.54
C PRO A 294 10.92 -8.36 -10.66
N HIS A 295 12.08 -8.78 -11.19
CA HIS A 295 13.27 -7.92 -11.34
C HIS A 295 13.04 -6.67 -12.22
N GLU A 296 12.18 -6.75 -13.23
CA GLU A 296 11.85 -5.62 -14.12
C GLU A 296 10.57 -4.89 -13.65
N SER A 297 9.62 -5.63 -13.09
CA SER A 297 8.30 -5.10 -12.75
C SER A 297 8.31 -4.22 -11.49
N ILE A 298 9.09 -4.62 -10.48
CA ILE A 298 9.18 -3.89 -9.20
C ILE A 298 9.81 -2.50 -9.41
N PRO A 299 10.98 -2.34 -10.06
CA PRO A 299 11.60 -1.03 -10.23
C PRO A 299 10.74 -0.04 -11.03
N LEU A 300 10.19 -0.49 -12.16
CA LEU A 300 9.34 0.36 -13.01
C LEU A 300 8.06 0.78 -12.29
N GLY A 301 7.41 -0.14 -11.57
CA GLY A 301 6.15 0.13 -10.87
C GLY A 301 6.33 1.02 -9.63
N GLU A 302 7.29 0.73 -8.75
CA GLU A 302 7.47 1.47 -7.50
C GLU A 302 8.01 2.90 -7.74
N ILE A 303 9.02 3.07 -8.60
CA ILE A 303 9.58 4.40 -8.89
C ILE A 303 8.55 5.31 -9.56
N SER A 304 7.78 4.79 -10.53
CA SER A 304 6.74 5.58 -11.19
C SER A 304 5.58 5.92 -10.24
N ALA A 305 5.13 4.98 -9.39
CA ALA A 305 4.09 5.23 -8.40
C ALA A 305 4.50 6.29 -7.37
N VAL A 306 5.74 6.30 -6.89
CA VAL A 306 6.25 7.35 -5.98
C VAL A 306 6.34 8.71 -6.68
N GLY A 307 6.81 8.74 -7.93
CA GLY A 307 6.90 9.99 -8.69
C GLY A 307 5.54 10.64 -8.97
N VAL A 308 4.57 9.84 -9.43
CA VAL A 308 3.21 10.34 -9.73
C VAL A 308 2.47 10.73 -8.45
N SER A 309 2.52 9.90 -7.39
CA SER A 309 1.86 10.21 -6.12
C SER A 309 2.42 11.46 -5.45
N SER A 310 3.74 11.64 -5.44
CA SER A 310 4.39 12.86 -4.93
C SER A 310 3.97 14.11 -5.72
N THR A 311 3.87 13.99 -7.06
CA THR A 311 3.45 15.10 -7.94
C THR A 311 1.99 15.51 -7.66
N ILE A 312 1.09 14.54 -7.48
CA ILE A 312 -0.31 14.82 -7.14
C ILE A 312 -0.43 15.40 -5.72
N CYS A 313 0.32 14.89 -4.74
CA CYS A 313 0.36 15.47 -3.39
C CYS A 313 0.83 16.94 -3.41
N PHE A 314 1.81 17.29 -4.25
CA PHE A 314 2.23 18.68 -4.46
C PHE A 314 1.08 19.54 -5.02
N ILE A 315 0.36 19.04 -6.03
CA ILE A 315 -0.80 19.73 -6.63
C ILE A 315 -1.91 19.94 -5.58
N PHE A 316 -2.20 18.94 -4.74
CA PHE A 316 -3.16 19.06 -3.63
C PHE A 316 -2.76 20.16 -2.63
N ILE A 317 -1.49 20.19 -2.21
CA ILE A 317 -0.98 21.22 -1.27
C ILE A 317 -1.13 22.63 -1.88
N MET A 318 -0.78 22.81 -3.16
CA MET A 318 -0.88 24.09 -3.86
C MET A 318 -2.34 24.53 -4.09
N ILE A 319 -3.24 23.60 -4.40
CA ILE A 319 -4.68 23.88 -4.52
C ILE A 319 -5.22 24.34 -3.16
N LEU A 320 -5.13 23.51 -2.12
CA LEU A 320 -5.71 23.78 -0.81
C LEU A 320 -5.15 25.08 -0.21
N GLY A 321 -3.85 25.33 -0.37
CA GLY A 321 -3.19 26.56 0.05
C GLY A 321 -3.64 27.83 -0.69
N SER A 322 -4.07 27.72 -1.95
CA SER A 322 -4.47 28.88 -2.78
C SER A 322 -5.98 29.13 -2.88
N THR A 323 -6.82 28.13 -2.62
CA THR A 323 -8.29 28.23 -2.72
C THR A 323 -8.97 28.46 -1.37
N CYS A 324 -8.50 27.81 -0.30
CA CYS A 324 -9.21 27.76 0.98
C CYS A 324 -8.71 28.82 1.97
N GLN A 325 -9.59 29.31 2.84
CA GLN A 325 -9.18 30.11 3.99
C GLN A 325 -8.65 29.23 5.13
N ARG A 326 -7.63 29.73 5.85
CA ARG A 326 -6.91 28.98 6.89
C ARG A 326 -7.79 28.30 7.95
N MET A 327 -8.87 28.94 8.40
CA MET A 327 -9.74 28.37 9.43
C MET A 327 -10.55 27.17 8.89
N ALA A 328 -11.01 27.23 7.64
CA ALA A 328 -11.68 26.09 7.01
C ALA A 328 -10.72 24.89 6.86
N LEU A 329 -9.47 25.12 6.45
CA LEU A 329 -8.44 24.08 6.38
C LEU A 329 -8.16 23.39 7.73
N LEU A 330 -8.34 24.09 8.85
CA LEU A 330 -8.05 23.58 10.20
C LEU A 330 -9.26 22.92 10.88
N CYS A 331 -10.45 23.47 10.66
CA CYS A 331 -11.67 23.08 11.36
C CYS A 331 -12.54 22.08 10.59
N ASP A 332 -12.40 22.01 9.25
CA ASP A 332 -13.17 21.12 8.39
C ASP A 332 -12.27 20.04 7.76
N ASN A 333 -12.45 18.79 8.19
CA ASN A 333 -11.72 17.64 7.64
C ASN A 333 -12.21 17.24 6.24
N MET A 334 -13.42 17.66 5.85
CA MET A 334 -14.03 17.39 4.53
C MET A 334 -13.82 18.57 3.56
N ILE A 335 -12.99 19.57 3.90
CA ILE A 335 -12.74 20.73 3.04
C ILE A 335 -12.31 20.35 1.60
N SER A 336 -11.60 19.23 1.44
CA SER A 336 -11.19 18.72 0.13
C SER A 336 -12.38 18.32 -0.76
N GLU A 337 -13.48 17.86 -0.17
CA GLU A 337 -14.73 17.54 -0.90
C GLU A 337 -15.40 18.82 -1.42
N LYS A 338 -15.46 19.86 -0.59
CA LYS A 338 -16.05 21.18 -0.92
C LYS A 338 -15.27 21.96 -1.98
N VAL A 339 -13.99 21.62 -2.16
CA VAL A 339 -13.16 22.14 -3.26
C VAL A 339 -13.41 21.40 -4.58
N ALA A 340 -13.91 20.16 -4.53
CA ALA A 340 -14.17 19.38 -5.75
C ALA A 340 -15.40 19.90 -6.52
N LEU A 341 -15.50 19.54 -7.81
CA LEU A 341 -16.54 20.08 -8.68
C LEU A 341 -17.92 19.52 -8.34
N THR A 342 -17.99 18.21 -8.08
CA THR A 342 -19.25 17.51 -7.75
C THR A 342 -19.32 17.02 -6.31
N GLY A 343 -18.18 16.84 -5.64
CA GLY A 343 -18.08 16.19 -4.31
C GLY A 343 -18.34 14.68 -4.35
N ILE A 344 -19.34 14.24 -5.13
CA ILE A 344 -19.75 12.84 -5.30
C ILE A 344 -18.61 11.97 -5.86
N PHE A 345 -17.90 12.41 -6.91
CA PHE A 345 -16.77 11.64 -7.44
C PHE A 345 -15.59 11.62 -6.47
N PHE A 346 -15.35 12.72 -5.75
CA PHE A 346 -14.34 12.79 -4.69
C PHE A 346 -14.61 11.80 -3.55
N LEU A 347 -15.84 11.80 -3.00
CA LEU A 347 -16.30 10.85 -1.98
C LEU A 347 -16.26 9.40 -2.47
N LEU A 348 -16.74 9.15 -3.69
CA LEU A 348 -16.70 7.82 -4.30
C LEU A 348 -15.25 7.31 -4.38
N GLY A 349 -14.32 8.15 -4.83
CA GLY A 349 -12.89 7.87 -4.83
C GLY A 349 -12.35 7.56 -3.44
N LEU A 350 -12.67 8.38 -2.42
CA LEU A 350 -12.30 8.15 -1.02
C LEU A 350 -12.76 6.77 -0.54
N TYR A 351 -14.05 6.44 -0.70
CA TYR A 351 -14.60 5.17 -0.24
C TYR A 351 -13.95 3.97 -0.95
N ILE A 352 -13.88 4.01 -2.27
CA ILE A 352 -13.29 2.98 -3.12
C ILE A 352 -11.81 2.74 -2.77
N CYS A 353 -11.05 3.82 -2.62
CA CYS A 353 -9.64 3.80 -2.24
C CYS A 353 -9.42 3.24 -0.82
N SER A 354 -10.25 3.64 0.14
CA SER A 354 -10.18 3.16 1.53
C SER A 354 -10.45 1.66 1.63
N LEU A 355 -11.49 1.17 0.94
CA LEU A 355 -11.80 -0.26 0.89
C LEU A 355 -10.66 -1.03 0.19
N SER A 356 -10.12 -0.50 -0.92
CA SER A 356 -8.98 -1.09 -1.64
C SER A 356 -7.76 -1.30 -0.75
N SER A 357 -7.27 -0.25 -0.08
CA SER A 357 -6.06 -0.33 0.75
C SER A 357 -6.26 -1.25 1.96
N THR A 358 -7.47 -1.27 2.53
CA THR A 358 -7.82 -2.18 3.62
C THR A 358 -7.78 -3.64 3.16
N ILE A 359 -8.33 -3.97 1.99
CA ILE A 359 -8.25 -5.33 1.41
C ILE A 359 -6.79 -5.71 1.11
N GLY A 360 -6.01 -4.80 0.52
CA GLY A 360 -4.59 -5.02 0.22
C GLY A 360 -3.76 -5.34 1.47
N SER A 361 -3.97 -4.61 2.55
CA SER A 361 -3.29 -4.83 3.83
C SER A 361 -3.72 -6.14 4.51
N LEU A 362 -5.02 -6.47 4.42
CA LEU A 362 -5.58 -7.75 4.89
C LEU A 362 -5.13 -8.95 4.04
N LEU A 363 -4.65 -8.76 2.81
CA LEU A 363 -4.08 -9.81 1.96
C LEU A 363 -2.58 -10.01 2.20
N GLY A 364 -1.80 -8.93 2.12
CA GLY A 364 -0.34 -9.00 2.20
C GLY A 364 0.17 -9.36 3.59
N THR A 365 -0.42 -8.78 4.64
CA THR A 365 0.11 -8.93 6.00
C THR A 365 -0.05 -10.34 6.58
N PRO A 366 -1.17 -11.07 6.37
CA PRO A 366 -1.28 -12.46 6.79
C PRO A 366 -0.29 -13.40 6.08
N ARG A 367 0.03 -13.16 4.79
CA ARG A 367 1.09 -13.90 4.07
C ARG A 367 2.48 -13.65 4.69
N VAL A 368 2.78 -12.42 5.09
CA VAL A 368 4.01 -12.08 5.82
C VAL A 368 4.07 -12.80 7.18
N LEU A 369 2.97 -12.80 7.94
CA LEU A 369 2.87 -13.52 9.22
C LEU A 369 3.02 -15.05 9.07
N GLN A 370 2.45 -15.62 8.01
CA GLN A 370 2.59 -17.03 7.66
C GLN A 370 4.04 -17.41 7.35
N GLY A 371 4.77 -16.59 6.59
CA GLY A 371 6.20 -16.78 6.33
C GLY A 371 7.05 -16.77 7.61
N ILE A 372 6.83 -15.80 8.51
CA ILE A 372 7.49 -15.74 9.83
C ILE A 372 7.19 -16.99 10.67
N ALA A 373 5.96 -17.50 10.59
CA ALA A 373 5.53 -18.68 11.32
C ALA A 373 6.10 -19.99 10.75
N ALA A 374 6.22 -20.09 9.41
CA ALA A 374 6.79 -21.23 8.70
C ALA A 374 8.29 -21.42 9.01
N ASP A 375 9.05 -20.32 9.12
CA ASP A 375 10.46 -20.36 9.53
C ASP A 375 10.67 -20.75 11.00
N GLY A 376 9.59 -20.94 11.78
CA GLY A 376 9.64 -21.55 13.11
C GLY A 376 10.32 -20.73 14.21
N ILE A 377 10.69 -19.47 13.91
CA ILE A 377 11.49 -18.57 14.77
C ILE A 377 10.85 -18.35 16.13
N ILE A 378 9.52 -18.17 16.16
CA ILE A 378 8.73 -17.92 17.37
C ILE A 378 7.75 -19.09 17.56
N PRO A 379 7.94 -19.97 18.59
CA PRO A 379 7.09 -21.14 18.80
C PRO A 379 5.60 -20.82 18.98
N ILE A 380 5.27 -19.64 19.52
CA ILE A 380 3.91 -19.15 19.74
C ILE A 380 3.18 -18.86 18.40
N LEU A 381 3.91 -18.53 17.34
CA LEU A 381 3.32 -18.20 16.03
C LEU A 381 3.07 -19.42 15.13
N ARG A 382 3.54 -20.63 15.51
CA ARG A 382 3.34 -21.86 14.74
C ARG A 382 1.91 -22.11 14.21
N PRO A 383 0.79 -21.85 14.93
CA PRO A 383 -0.54 -22.01 14.35
C PRO A 383 -0.86 -21.06 13.19
N LEU A 384 -0.13 -19.94 13.01
CA LEU A 384 -0.29 -19.03 11.88
C LEU A 384 0.38 -19.56 10.59
N ALA A 385 1.23 -20.59 10.67
CA ALA A 385 1.87 -21.21 9.51
C ALA A 385 0.91 -22.07 8.67
N GLN A 386 -0.25 -22.44 9.23
CA GLN A 386 -1.24 -23.28 8.54
C GLN A 386 -2.07 -22.42 7.58
N GLY A 387 -1.80 -22.53 6.28
CA GLY A 387 -2.71 -22.06 5.24
C GLY A 387 -3.78 -23.11 4.90
N VAL A 388 -4.83 -22.67 4.21
CA VAL A 388 -6.00 -23.48 3.88
C VAL A 388 -6.33 -23.37 2.39
N GLY A 389 -6.55 -24.52 1.75
CA GLY A 389 -6.88 -24.63 0.33
C GLY A 389 -5.66 -24.61 -0.60
N PRO A 390 -5.88 -24.68 -1.93
CA PRO A 390 -4.81 -24.86 -2.92
C PRO A 390 -3.85 -23.66 -3.03
N ASN A 391 -4.28 -22.46 -2.62
CA ASN A 391 -3.47 -21.24 -2.59
C ASN A 391 -2.78 -20.98 -1.23
N ASP A 392 -2.79 -21.96 -0.31
CA ASP A 392 -2.20 -21.86 1.03
C ASP A 392 -2.64 -20.61 1.82
N ASN A 393 -3.94 -20.26 1.74
CA ASN A 393 -4.44 -18.98 2.26
C ASN A 393 -4.40 -18.95 3.81
N PRO A 394 -3.72 -17.98 4.45
CA PRO A 394 -3.53 -17.92 5.90
C PRO A 394 -4.73 -17.34 6.65
N LEU A 395 -5.83 -18.10 6.70
CA LEU A 395 -7.09 -17.67 7.34
C LEU A 395 -6.90 -17.31 8.82
N PHE A 396 -6.12 -18.09 9.57
CA PHE A 396 -5.89 -17.82 11.00
C PHE A 396 -5.13 -16.51 11.24
N ALA A 397 -4.07 -16.24 10.47
CA ALA A 397 -3.34 -14.98 10.55
C ALA A 397 -4.20 -13.77 10.14
N CYS A 398 -5.15 -13.96 9.20
CA CYS A 398 -6.11 -12.91 8.83
C CYS A 398 -7.06 -12.57 10.00
N TYR A 399 -7.58 -13.55 10.74
CA TYR A 399 -8.39 -13.30 11.93
C TYR A 399 -7.60 -12.66 13.08
N VAL A 400 -6.33 -13.04 13.27
CA VAL A 400 -5.43 -12.38 14.25
C VAL A 400 -5.25 -10.91 13.88
N LEU A 401 -4.96 -10.61 12.61
CA LEU A 401 -4.81 -9.24 12.10
C LEU A 401 -6.10 -8.42 12.27
N MET A 402 -7.25 -8.98 11.92
CA MET A 402 -8.58 -8.39 12.13
C MET A 402 -8.81 -8.01 13.60
N GLY A 403 -8.47 -8.91 14.53
CA GLY A 403 -8.59 -8.67 15.97
C GLY A 403 -7.68 -7.52 16.46
N VAL A 404 -6.41 -7.54 16.08
CA VAL A 404 -5.43 -6.49 16.45
C VAL A 404 -5.83 -5.13 15.88
N ALA A 405 -6.22 -5.06 14.59
CA ALA A 405 -6.70 -3.84 13.96
C ALA A 405 -7.96 -3.29 14.68
N SER A 406 -8.92 -4.16 15.01
CA SER A 406 -10.14 -3.77 15.74
C SER A 406 -9.85 -3.18 17.13
N VAL A 407 -8.86 -3.72 17.85
CA VAL A 407 -8.40 -3.14 19.14
C VAL A 407 -7.82 -1.74 18.93
N PHE A 408 -7.02 -1.51 17.89
CA PHE A 408 -6.51 -0.17 17.59
C PHE A 408 -7.62 0.82 17.20
N VAL A 409 -8.63 0.40 16.43
CA VAL A 409 -9.83 1.22 16.12
C VAL A 409 -10.59 1.63 17.40
N LEU A 410 -10.69 0.75 18.38
CA LEU A 410 -11.32 1.07 19.67
C LEU A 410 -10.50 2.08 20.49
N LEU A 411 -9.17 1.94 20.51
CA LEU A 411 -8.27 2.75 21.34
C LEU A 411 -7.88 4.11 20.73
N GLY A 412 -7.76 4.19 19.41
CA GLY A 412 -7.17 5.34 18.72
C GLY A 412 -8.16 6.34 18.13
N ASP A 413 -7.72 7.59 18.02
CA ASP A 413 -8.28 8.61 17.13
C ASP A 413 -7.42 8.64 15.85
N LEU A 414 -7.96 9.05 14.70
CA LEU A 414 -7.29 8.95 13.38
C LEU A 414 -5.85 9.49 13.39
N ASN A 415 -5.64 10.71 13.89
CA ASN A 415 -4.30 11.33 13.92
C ASN A 415 -3.31 10.58 14.83
N ARG A 416 -3.79 9.91 15.89
CA ARG A 416 -2.96 9.08 16.77
C ARG A 416 -2.61 7.75 16.10
N LEU A 417 -3.56 7.14 15.39
CA LEU A 417 -3.34 5.92 14.60
C LEU A 417 -2.34 6.16 13.47
N ALA A 418 -2.41 7.33 12.80
CA ALA A 418 -1.43 7.72 11.79
C ALA A 418 -0.01 7.70 12.38
N ILE A 419 0.24 8.48 13.44
CA ILE A 419 1.55 8.54 14.10
C ILE A 419 1.99 7.15 14.58
N LEU A 420 1.10 6.37 15.22
CA LEU A 420 1.40 5.03 15.70
C LEU A 420 1.76 4.05 14.57
N SER A 421 1.16 4.18 13.39
CA SER A 421 1.52 3.38 12.21
C SER A 421 2.88 3.78 11.63
N THR A 422 3.23 5.08 11.60
CA THR A 422 4.50 5.52 10.98
C THR A 422 5.75 4.96 11.65
N MET A 423 5.75 4.77 12.97
CA MET A 423 6.92 4.28 13.71
C MET A 423 7.38 2.88 13.26
N PRO A 424 6.52 1.82 13.26
CA PRO A 424 6.88 0.51 12.69
C PRO A 424 7.37 0.53 11.24
N PHE A 425 6.77 1.33 10.37
CA PHE A 425 7.16 1.40 8.96
C PHE A 425 8.52 2.09 8.77
N LEU A 426 8.78 3.20 9.48
CA LEU A 426 10.10 3.86 9.48
C LEU A 426 11.21 2.91 9.98
N ILE A 427 10.93 2.12 11.02
CA ILE A 427 11.85 1.08 11.50
C ILE A 427 12.07 0.02 10.41
N THR A 428 11.00 -0.46 9.78
CA THR A 428 11.09 -1.46 8.69
C THR A 428 11.94 -0.93 7.53
N TYR A 429 11.71 0.31 7.09
CA TYR A 429 12.47 0.94 6.00
C TYR A 429 13.94 1.16 6.37
N ALA A 430 14.23 1.56 7.61
CA ALA A 430 15.60 1.63 8.10
C ALA A 430 16.32 0.26 8.03
N PHE A 431 15.61 -0.83 8.34
CA PHE A 431 16.15 -2.19 8.20
C PHE A 431 16.28 -2.65 6.74
N VAL A 432 15.40 -2.25 5.83
CA VAL A 432 15.58 -2.49 4.38
C VAL A 432 16.83 -1.78 3.86
N ASN A 433 17.00 -0.50 4.20
CA ASN A 433 18.18 0.29 3.85
C ASN A 433 19.47 -0.32 4.42
N TYR A 434 19.45 -0.72 5.69
CA TYR A 434 20.57 -1.40 6.34
C TYR A 434 20.88 -2.77 5.70
N SER A 435 19.85 -3.54 5.32
CA SER A 435 20.01 -4.80 4.59
C SER A 435 20.74 -4.59 3.27
N TYR A 436 20.34 -3.58 2.48
CA TYR A 436 21.01 -3.28 1.22
C TYR A 436 22.49 -2.88 1.40
N VAL A 437 22.80 -2.04 2.41
CA VAL A 437 24.18 -1.67 2.73
C VAL A 437 25.01 -2.89 3.15
N SER A 438 24.45 -3.76 4.00
CA SER A 438 25.10 -5.00 4.44
C SER A 438 25.35 -5.96 3.28
N LEU A 439 24.40 -6.07 2.35
CA LEU A 439 24.54 -6.88 1.13
C LEU A 439 25.64 -6.32 0.23
N ALA A 440 25.63 -5.02 -0.07
CA ALA A 440 26.62 -4.37 -0.91
C ALA A 440 28.05 -4.53 -0.36
N MET A 441 28.25 -4.26 0.93
CA MET A 441 29.54 -4.45 1.61
C MET A 441 30.02 -5.91 1.59
N SER A 442 29.10 -6.88 1.63
CA SER A 442 29.45 -8.31 1.55
C SER A 442 29.96 -8.71 0.17
N TYR A 443 29.39 -8.15 -0.90
CA TYR A 443 29.89 -8.34 -2.27
C TYR A 443 31.27 -7.70 -2.49
N ASP A 444 31.47 -6.48 -1.99
CA ASP A 444 32.77 -5.79 -2.11
C ASP A 444 33.89 -6.58 -1.40
N LEU A 445 33.60 -7.14 -0.22
CA LEU A 445 34.53 -8.00 0.52
C LEU A 445 34.83 -9.32 -0.22
N ALA A 446 33.82 -9.93 -0.87
CA ALA A 446 34.03 -11.14 -1.68
C ALA A 446 34.97 -10.87 -2.86
N HIS A 447 34.75 -9.78 -3.61
CA HIS A 447 35.62 -9.40 -4.72
C HIS A 447 37.05 -9.03 -4.29
N VAL A 448 37.23 -8.41 -3.11
CA VAL A 448 38.57 -8.19 -2.55
C VAL A 448 39.23 -9.52 -2.19
N SER A 449 38.50 -10.47 -1.61
CA SER A 449 39.02 -11.80 -1.24
C SER A 449 39.33 -12.71 -2.43
N GLU A 450 38.70 -12.51 -3.59
CA GLU A 450 39.05 -13.22 -4.84
C GLU A 450 40.27 -12.61 -5.55
N ALA A 451 40.65 -11.38 -5.20
CA ALA A 451 41.77 -10.65 -5.80
C ALA A 451 43.09 -10.77 -5.02
N THR A 452 43.08 -11.43 -3.84
CA THR A 452 44.24 -11.66 -2.95
C THR A 452 44.61 -13.13 -2.85
#